data_AF-A0A544YKU8-F1
#
_entry.id   AF-A0A544YKU8-F1
#
_cell.length_a   1.000
_cell.length_b   1.000
_cell.length_c   1.000
_cell.angle_alpha   90.00
_cell.angle_beta   90.00
_cell.angle_gamma   90.00
#
_symmetry.space_group_name_H-M   'P 1'
#
loop_
_entity.id
_entity.type
_entity.pdbx_description
1 polymer ?
#
loop_
_entity_poly.entity_id
_entity_poly.type
_entity_poly.pdbx_seq_one_letter_code
_entity_poly.pdbx_strand_id
1 'polypeptide(L)'
;LPVEDMPFLEDGTPVDIVLNPLGVPGRMNVGQVLETHLGWIAAQGWDLSGVEEEWAERLRDKDMDRVEPWTNVATPVFDGAGEQEIIGLLGSTLVNRDGDRMVMPSGKARLFDGRSGEPFPHPIAVGYIYILKLLHLVDDKIHARSTGPYSMITQQPLGGKAQFGGQRFGEMEVWALEAYGAAYALQELLTIKSDDVLGRV
;
A
#
# COMPACT_ATOMS: atom_id res chain seq x y z
N LEU A 1 -9.73 1.92 -8.78
CA LEU A 1 -10.27 1.25 -9.97
C LEU A 1 -11.73 0.93 -9.69
N PRO A 2 -12.61 0.86 -10.69
CA PRO A 2 -13.92 0.23 -10.53
C PRO A 2 -13.76 -1.21 -10.00
N VAL A 3 -14.77 -1.74 -9.33
CA VAL A 3 -14.69 -3.06 -8.67
C VAL A 3 -14.57 -4.17 -9.71
N GLU A 4 -15.27 -4.02 -10.84
CA GLU A 4 -15.25 -4.92 -11.99
C GLU A 4 -13.89 -5.01 -12.69
N ASP A 5 -13.06 -3.97 -12.57
CA ASP A 5 -11.72 -3.89 -13.16
C ASP A 5 -10.65 -4.53 -12.26
N MET A 6 -10.99 -4.86 -11.01
CA MET A 6 -10.03 -5.41 -10.05
C MET A 6 -9.76 -6.89 -10.34
N PRO A 7 -8.52 -7.36 -10.10
CA PRO A 7 -8.25 -8.79 -10.07
C PRO A 7 -9.16 -9.49 -9.06
N PHE A 8 -9.68 -10.66 -9.44
CA PHE A 8 -10.62 -11.42 -8.61
C PHE A 8 -10.20 -12.89 -8.47
N LEU A 9 -10.65 -13.51 -7.39
CA LEU A 9 -10.42 -14.92 -7.06
C LEU A 9 -11.38 -15.83 -7.86
N GLU A 10 -11.15 -17.14 -7.81
CA GLU A 10 -11.99 -18.14 -8.49
C GLU A 10 -13.47 -18.10 -8.08
N ASP A 11 -13.76 -17.66 -6.85
CA ASP A 11 -15.11 -17.48 -6.31
C ASP A 11 -15.78 -16.15 -6.75
N GLY A 12 -15.08 -15.33 -7.54
CA GLY A 12 -15.55 -14.03 -8.00
C GLY A 12 -15.26 -12.88 -7.03
N THR A 13 -14.64 -13.14 -5.87
CA THR A 13 -14.32 -12.09 -4.88
C THR A 13 -13.20 -11.20 -5.43
N PRO A 14 -13.43 -9.88 -5.63
CA PRO A 14 -12.39 -8.96 -6.06
C PRO A 14 -11.44 -8.63 -4.91
N VAL A 15 -10.17 -8.38 -5.21
CA VAL A 15 -9.22 -7.87 -4.21
C VAL A 15 -9.44 -6.37 -3.97
N ASP A 16 -9.25 -5.91 -2.72
CA ASP A 16 -9.44 -4.50 -2.37
C ASP A 16 -8.23 -3.63 -2.71
N ILE A 17 -7.01 -4.14 -2.47
CA ILE A 17 -5.76 -3.40 -2.62
C ILE A 17 -4.72 -4.30 -3.30
N VAL A 18 -4.00 -3.75 -4.29
CA VAL A 18 -2.89 -4.42 -4.95
C VAL A 18 -1.58 -3.76 -4.52
N LEU A 19 -0.69 -4.52 -3.89
CA LEU A 19 0.63 -4.06 -3.47
C LEU A 19 1.71 -4.47 -4.47
N ASN A 20 2.75 -3.64 -4.62
CA ASN A 20 3.86 -3.93 -5.51
C ASN A 20 4.89 -4.88 -4.84
N PRO A 21 5.15 -6.08 -5.40
CA PRO A 21 6.08 -7.04 -4.81
C PRO A 21 7.54 -6.56 -4.80
N LEU A 22 7.93 -5.66 -5.71
CA LEU A 22 9.31 -5.19 -5.82
C LEU A 22 9.76 -4.40 -4.58
N GLY A 23 8.81 -3.82 -3.83
CA GLY A 23 9.08 -3.07 -2.61
C GLY A 23 9.46 -3.94 -1.42
N VAL A 24 9.23 -5.26 -1.47
CA VAL A 24 9.42 -6.16 -0.32
C VAL A 24 10.88 -6.56 -0.15
N PRO A 25 11.57 -7.16 -1.17
CA PRO A 25 12.95 -7.59 -0.99
C PRO A 25 13.90 -6.41 -0.77
N GLY A 26 13.68 -5.29 -1.47
CA GLY A 26 14.53 -4.10 -1.35
C GLY A 26 14.46 -3.39 0.01
N ARG A 27 13.43 -3.68 0.82
CA ARG A 27 13.24 -3.10 2.16
C ARG A 27 13.40 -4.10 3.29
N MET A 28 13.68 -5.37 2.97
CA MET A 28 13.85 -6.46 3.95
C MET A 28 12.67 -6.58 4.93
N ASN A 29 11.45 -6.22 4.52
CA ASN A 29 10.25 -6.18 5.35
C ASN A 29 9.29 -7.33 5.01
N VAL A 30 9.79 -8.57 5.11
CA VAL A 30 9.04 -9.81 4.83
C VAL A 30 7.86 -10.01 5.79
N GLY A 31 7.87 -9.35 6.96
CA GLY A 31 6.78 -9.41 7.93
C GLY A 31 5.39 -9.11 7.35
N GLN A 32 5.29 -8.21 6.36
CA GLN A 32 4.00 -7.92 5.69
C GLN A 32 3.46 -9.14 4.91
N VAL A 33 4.35 -9.99 4.38
CA VAL A 33 3.98 -11.22 3.66
C VAL A 33 3.49 -12.27 4.66
N LEU A 34 4.19 -12.41 5.78
CA LEU A 34 3.78 -13.29 6.87
C LEU A 34 2.43 -12.86 7.47
N GLU A 35 2.23 -11.55 7.65
CA GLU A 35 0.95 -10.97 8.06
C GLU A 35 -0.15 -11.26 7.04
N THR A 36 0.14 -11.12 5.74
CA THR A 36 -0.82 -11.43 4.66
C THR A 36 -1.29 -12.89 4.74
N HIS A 37 -0.36 -13.83 4.93
CA HIS A 37 -0.69 -15.26 5.07
C HIS A 37 -1.49 -15.54 6.35
N LEU A 38 -1.05 -15.00 7.49
CA LEU A 38 -1.74 -15.19 8.76
C LEU A 38 -3.14 -14.54 8.75
N GLY A 39 -3.28 -13.39 8.09
CA GLY A 39 -4.56 -12.72 7.90
C GLY A 39 -5.51 -13.54 7.05
N TRP A 40 -5.02 -14.23 6.02
CA TRP A 40 -5.83 -15.20 5.27
C TRP A 40 -6.28 -16.38 6.13
N ILE A 41 -5.36 -16.98 6.90
CA ILE A 41 -5.66 -18.08 7.81
C ILE A 41 -6.73 -17.66 8.83
N ALA A 42 -6.58 -16.48 9.42
CA ALA A 42 -7.52 -15.93 10.40
C ALA A 42 -8.91 -15.64 9.78
N ALA A 43 -8.96 -15.18 8.53
CA ALA A 43 -10.21 -14.91 7.82
C ALA A 43 -10.95 -16.21 7.47
N GLN A 44 -10.25 -17.26 7.05
CA GLN A 44 -10.87 -18.54 6.70
C GLN A 44 -11.15 -19.44 7.90
N GLY A 45 -10.37 -19.32 8.98
CA GLY A 45 -10.35 -20.32 10.04
C GLY A 45 -9.62 -21.60 9.60
N TRP A 46 -9.40 -22.50 10.55
CA TRP A 46 -8.68 -23.75 10.32
C TRP A 46 -9.19 -24.86 11.23
N ASP A 47 -8.91 -26.10 10.83
CA ASP A 47 -9.19 -27.30 11.62
C ASP A 47 -7.97 -28.22 11.53
N LEU A 48 -7.35 -28.50 12.68
CA LEU A 48 -6.16 -29.37 12.81
C LEU A 48 -6.51 -30.83 13.08
N SER A 49 -7.79 -31.22 12.97
CA SER A 49 -8.24 -32.59 13.13
C SER A 49 -7.48 -33.53 12.18
N GLY A 50 -6.65 -34.42 12.73
CA GLY A 50 -5.86 -35.39 11.97
C GLY A 50 -4.46 -34.93 11.55
N VAL A 51 -4.01 -33.75 11.99
CA VAL A 51 -2.63 -33.26 11.75
C VAL A 51 -1.71 -33.69 12.89
N GLU A 52 -0.93 -34.75 12.70
CA GLU A 52 0.04 -35.28 13.68
C GLU A 52 1.46 -34.73 13.45
N GLU A 53 1.59 -33.41 13.35
CA GLU A 53 2.88 -32.75 13.13
C GLU A 53 3.31 -31.93 14.37
N GLU A 54 4.62 -31.84 14.62
CA GLU A 54 5.19 -31.18 15.81
C GLU A 54 4.78 -29.70 15.94
N TRP A 55 4.66 -28.97 14.82
CA TRP A 55 4.23 -27.56 14.85
C TRP A 55 2.78 -27.39 15.32
N ALA A 56 1.93 -28.40 15.12
CA ALA A 56 0.53 -28.36 15.53
C ALA A 56 0.35 -28.61 17.04
N GLU A 57 1.33 -29.24 17.69
CA GLU A 57 1.29 -29.49 19.14
C GLU A 57 1.26 -28.18 19.93
N ARG A 58 2.09 -27.21 19.57
CA ARG A 58 2.13 -25.89 20.25
C ARG A 58 0.81 -25.12 20.13
N LEU A 59 0.07 -25.31 19.04
CA LEU A 59 -1.25 -24.72 18.85
C LEU A 59 -2.32 -25.47 19.65
N ARG A 60 -2.24 -26.80 19.70
CA ARG A 60 -3.10 -27.63 20.55
C ARG A 60 -2.94 -27.33 22.04
N ASP A 61 -1.70 -27.13 22.51
CA ASP A 61 -1.40 -26.73 23.88
C ASP A 61 -2.03 -25.38 24.27
N LYS A 62 -2.42 -24.57 23.27
CA LYS A 62 -3.09 -23.27 23.43
C LYS A 62 -4.60 -23.35 23.16
N ASP A 63 -5.17 -24.55 23.06
CA ASP A 63 -6.58 -24.79 22.68
C ASP A 63 -6.96 -24.14 21.34
N MET A 64 -6.04 -24.14 20.37
CA MET A 64 -6.23 -23.60 19.01
C MET A 64 -6.30 -24.72 17.94
N ASP A 65 -6.89 -25.85 18.30
CA ASP A 65 -7.07 -27.02 17.43
C ASP A 65 -8.05 -26.73 16.28
N ARG A 66 -9.14 -26.02 16.58
CA ARG A 66 -10.10 -25.55 15.59
C ARG A 66 -10.48 -24.11 15.86
N VAL A 67 -10.37 -23.28 14.84
CA VAL A 67 -10.69 -21.86 14.92
C VAL A 67 -11.66 -21.48 13.81
N GLU A 68 -12.72 -20.80 14.19
CA GLU A 68 -13.77 -20.36 13.28
C GLU A 68 -13.28 -19.20 12.38
N PRO A 69 -13.89 -19.00 11.20
CA PRO A 69 -13.57 -17.90 10.31
C PRO A 69 -13.67 -16.52 11.00
N TRP A 70 -12.86 -15.57 10.53
CA TRP A 70 -12.81 -14.19 11.04
C TRP A 70 -12.45 -14.06 12.53
N THR A 71 -11.57 -14.93 13.02
CA THR A 71 -11.10 -14.87 14.41
C THR A 71 -9.90 -13.93 14.53
N ASN A 72 -9.95 -13.02 15.51
CA ASN A 72 -8.79 -12.19 15.84
C ASN A 72 -7.67 -13.04 16.44
N VAL A 73 -6.49 -12.99 15.84
CA VAL A 73 -5.29 -13.68 16.31
C VAL A 73 -4.28 -12.68 16.87
N ALA A 74 -3.45 -13.13 17.79
CA ALA A 74 -2.38 -12.33 18.38
C ALA A 74 -1.03 -13.02 18.19
N THR A 75 -0.07 -12.30 17.63
CA THR A 75 1.34 -12.71 17.55
C THR A 75 2.19 -11.76 18.39
N PRO A 76 2.52 -12.11 19.64
CA PRO A 76 3.38 -11.29 20.49
C PRO A 76 4.72 -11.01 19.82
N VAL A 77 5.28 -9.82 20.07
CA VAL A 77 6.60 -9.46 19.55
C VAL A 77 7.62 -10.41 20.17
N PHE A 78 8.41 -11.08 19.31
CA PHE A 78 9.44 -12.09 19.65
C PHE A 78 8.95 -13.47 20.14
N ASP A 79 7.64 -13.70 20.31
CA ASP A 79 7.08 -15.03 20.65
C ASP A 79 5.84 -15.35 19.79
N GLY A 80 5.83 -14.84 18.55
CA GLY A 80 4.73 -14.99 17.60
C GLY A 80 4.69 -16.36 16.94
N ALA A 81 3.85 -16.45 15.90
CA ALA A 81 3.73 -17.65 15.08
C ALA A 81 5.05 -17.94 14.34
N GLY A 82 5.49 -19.19 14.39
CA GLY A 82 6.65 -19.69 13.65
C GLY A 82 6.34 -19.89 12.16
N GLU A 83 7.37 -19.93 11.33
CA GLU A 83 7.23 -20.15 9.89
C GLU A 83 6.53 -21.47 9.56
N GLN A 84 6.93 -22.56 10.23
CA GLN A 84 6.33 -23.88 10.03
C GLN A 84 4.85 -23.91 10.44
N GLU A 85 4.47 -23.20 11.50
CA GLU A 85 3.08 -23.07 11.94
C GLU A 85 2.25 -22.36 10.87
N ILE A 86 2.74 -21.24 10.30
CA ILE A 86 2.03 -20.50 9.25
C ILE A 86 1.86 -21.35 7.98
N ILE A 87 2.92 -22.03 7.53
CA ILE A 87 2.87 -22.88 6.33
C ILE A 87 1.91 -24.07 6.54
N GLY A 88 1.98 -24.72 7.70
CA GLY A 88 1.10 -25.84 8.06
C GLY A 88 -0.37 -25.41 8.18
N LEU A 89 -0.62 -24.24 8.78
CA LEU A 89 -1.95 -23.66 8.89
C LEU A 89 -2.56 -23.30 7.52
N LEU A 90 -1.77 -22.75 6.59
CA LEU A 90 -2.24 -22.51 5.21
C LEU A 90 -2.76 -23.80 4.56
N GLY A 91 -2.09 -24.92 4.80
CA GLY A 91 -2.50 -26.26 4.34
C GLY A 91 -3.72 -26.84 5.07
N SER A 92 -4.14 -26.26 6.19
CA SER A 92 -5.21 -26.76 7.07
C SER A 92 -6.39 -25.79 7.20
N THR A 93 -6.45 -24.78 6.34
CA THR A 93 -7.57 -23.82 6.29
C THR A 93 -8.90 -24.50 5.97
N LEU A 94 -9.98 -23.94 6.50
CA LEU A 94 -11.34 -24.37 6.17
C LEU A 94 -11.64 -24.07 4.69
N VAL A 95 -12.57 -24.86 4.13
CA VAL A 95 -13.07 -24.63 2.77
C VAL A 95 -14.10 -23.51 2.76
N ASN A 96 -14.21 -22.82 1.62
CA ASN A 96 -15.27 -21.83 1.44
C ASN A 96 -16.66 -22.50 1.36
N ARG A 97 -17.71 -21.69 1.20
CA ARG A 97 -19.11 -22.16 1.05
C ARG A 97 -19.27 -23.24 -0.03
N ASP A 98 -18.50 -23.14 -1.10
CA ASP A 98 -18.62 -23.98 -2.28
C ASP A 98 -17.71 -25.23 -2.20
N GLY A 99 -16.97 -25.39 -1.09
CA GLY A 99 -16.15 -26.58 -0.79
C GLY A 99 -14.70 -26.48 -1.27
N ASP A 100 -14.29 -25.32 -1.78
CA ASP A 100 -12.99 -25.11 -2.39
C ASP A 100 -12.04 -24.33 -1.47
N ARG A 101 -10.74 -24.65 -1.56
CA ARG A 101 -9.66 -23.85 -0.95
C ARG A 101 -9.05 -22.92 -1.98
N MET A 102 -9.29 -21.63 -1.83
CA MET A 102 -8.84 -20.61 -2.79
C MET A 102 -7.32 -20.39 -2.77
N VAL A 103 -6.71 -20.50 -1.59
CA VAL A 103 -5.27 -20.28 -1.39
C VAL A 103 -4.59 -21.63 -1.22
N MET A 104 -3.55 -21.84 -2.02
CA MET A 104 -2.69 -23.02 -1.94
C MET A 104 -1.84 -22.99 -0.67
N PRO A 105 -1.26 -24.12 -0.24
CA PRO A 105 -0.32 -24.16 0.90
C PRO A 105 0.88 -23.22 0.78
N SER A 106 1.20 -22.76 -0.44
CA SER A 106 2.23 -21.75 -0.68
C SER A 106 1.84 -20.31 -0.32
N GLY A 107 0.59 -20.07 0.12
CA GLY A 107 0.07 -18.73 0.40
C GLY A 107 -0.36 -17.96 -0.85
N LYS A 108 -0.44 -18.64 -2.00
CA LYS A 108 -0.80 -18.05 -3.29
C LYS A 108 -2.12 -18.60 -3.82
N ALA A 109 -2.86 -17.77 -4.53
CA ALA A 109 -4.10 -18.12 -5.22
C ALA A 109 -3.99 -17.85 -6.73
N ARG A 110 -4.88 -18.47 -7.50
CA ARG A 110 -5.08 -18.11 -8.90
C ARG A 110 -6.01 -16.90 -8.96
N LEU A 111 -5.55 -15.85 -9.63
CA LEU A 111 -6.34 -14.64 -9.89
C LEU A 111 -6.71 -14.56 -11.37
N PHE A 112 -7.79 -13.85 -11.64
CA PHE A 112 -8.22 -13.47 -12.98
C PHE A 112 -8.14 -11.95 -13.13
N ASP A 113 -7.79 -11.49 -14.31
CA ASP A 113 -7.79 -10.07 -14.64
C ASP A 113 -9.24 -9.60 -14.88
N GLY A 114 -9.71 -8.61 -14.09
CA GLY A 114 -11.05 -8.05 -14.23
C GLY A 114 -11.32 -7.40 -15.59
N ARG A 115 -10.27 -6.97 -16.30
CA ARG A 115 -10.40 -6.27 -17.60
C ARG A 115 -10.48 -7.21 -18.79
N SER A 116 -9.63 -8.24 -18.82
CA SER A 116 -9.58 -9.20 -19.92
C SER A 116 -10.40 -10.47 -19.65
N GLY A 117 -10.61 -10.81 -18.38
CA GLY A 117 -11.19 -12.07 -17.94
C GLY A 117 -10.22 -13.26 -17.99
N GLU A 118 -8.99 -13.06 -18.46
CA GLU A 118 -8.00 -14.14 -18.54
C GLU A 118 -7.36 -14.40 -17.17
N PRO A 119 -7.04 -15.68 -16.86
CA PRO A 119 -6.29 -15.99 -15.65
C PRO A 119 -4.86 -15.46 -15.75
N PHE A 120 -4.32 -14.96 -14.64
CA PHE A 120 -2.90 -14.61 -14.57
C PHE A 120 -2.02 -15.84 -14.82
N PRO A 121 -0.84 -15.69 -15.47
CA PRO A 121 0.01 -16.81 -15.85
C PRO A 121 0.67 -17.51 -14.66
N HIS A 122 0.75 -16.83 -13.51
CA HIS A 122 1.34 -17.35 -12.28
C HIS A 122 0.42 -17.09 -11.10
N PRO A 123 0.43 -17.97 -10.09
CA PRO A 123 -0.31 -17.74 -8.85
C PRO A 123 0.31 -16.59 -8.05
N ILE A 124 -0.55 -15.79 -7.42
CA ILE A 124 -0.20 -14.55 -6.74
C ILE A 124 -0.51 -14.69 -5.25
N ALA A 125 0.33 -14.12 -4.38
CA ALA A 125 0.08 -14.11 -2.94
C ALA A 125 -1.16 -13.25 -2.64
N VAL A 126 -2.13 -13.83 -1.94
CA VAL A 126 -3.38 -13.16 -1.57
C VAL A 126 -3.63 -13.40 -0.09
N GLY A 127 -4.16 -12.39 0.59
CA GLY A 127 -4.49 -12.48 1.99
C GLY A 127 -5.02 -11.16 2.53
N TYR A 128 -5.18 -11.11 3.85
CA TYR A 128 -5.63 -9.90 4.53
C TYR A 128 -4.45 -9.23 5.23
N ILE A 129 -4.31 -7.93 5.02
CA ILE A 129 -3.26 -7.11 5.61
C ILE A 129 -3.91 -5.88 6.26
N TYR A 130 -3.42 -5.49 7.44
CA TYR A 130 -4.00 -4.37 8.17
C TYR A 130 -3.37 -3.04 7.72
N ILE A 131 -4.13 -2.25 6.95
CA ILE A 131 -3.68 -0.96 6.41
C ILE A 131 -4.29 0.21 7.19
N LEU A 132 -3.46 1.19 7.52
CA LEU A 132 -3.86 2.43 8.17
C LEU A 132 -3.90 3.60 7.19
N LYS A 133 -4.92 4.45 7.31
CA LYS A 133 -4.99 5.73 6.61
C LYS A 133 -4.23 6.79 7.40
N LEU A 134 -3.08 7.23 6.88
CA LEU A 134 -2.27 8.29 7.49
C LEU A 134 -2.88 9.68 7.27
N LEU A 135 -2.61 10.60 8.20
CA LEU A 135 -3.04 12.01 8.13
C LEU A 135 -2.16 12.85 7.17
N HIS A 136 -2.07 12.39 5.92
CA HIS A 136 -1.36 13.06 4.83
C HIS A 136 -2.25 13.08 3.59
N LEU A 137 -3.38 13.77 3.72
CA LEU A 137 -4.38 13.84 2.67
C LEU A 137 -3.95 14.77 1.54
N VAL A 138 -4.41 14.47 0.32
CA VAL A 138 -4.14 15.29 -0.86
C VAL A 138 -4.73 16.67 -0.68
N ASP A 139 -5.93 16.78 -0.13
CA ASP A 139 -6.62 18.06 0.08
C ASP A 139 -5.83 19.02 0.98
N ASP A 140 -5.08 18.46 1.95
CA ASP A 140 -4.21 19.25 2.82
C ASP A 140 -2.94 19.72 2.11
N LYS A 141 -2.46 18.96 1.12
CA LYS A 141 -1.22 19.22 0.39
C LYS A 141 -1.38 19.97 -0.93
N ILE A 142 -2.54 19.85 -1.58
CA ILE A 142 -2.81 20.53 -2.84
C ILE A 142 -2.84 22.05 -2.61
N HIS A 143 -2.03 22.75 -3.40
CA HIS A 143 -1.88 24.19 -3.30
C HIS A 143 -1.49 24.77 -4.65
N ALA A 144 -2.20 25.81 -5.08
CA ALA A 144 -1.94 26.51 -6.33
C ALA A 144 -2.22 28.01 -6.15
N ARG A 145 -1.54 28.82 -6.97
CA ARG A 145 -1.63 30.27 -6.96
C ARG A 145 -1.44 30.80 -8.38
N SER A 146 -2.30 31.71 -8.81
CA SER A 146 -2.06 32.60 -9.95
C SER A 146 -1.44 33.92 -9.47
N THR A 147 -2.23 34.75 -8.80
CA THR A 147 -1.83 36.00 -8.13
C THR A 147 -2.21 35.93 -6.65
N GLY A 148 -1.60 36.75 -5.79
CA GLY A 148 -1.86 36.68 -4.35
C GLY A 148 -1.11 37.75 -3.57
N PRO A 149 -1.05 37.64 -2.24
CA PRO A 149 -0.37 38.63 -1.42
C PRO A 149 1.16 38.57 -1.61
N TYR A 150 1.79 39.72 -1.37
CA TYR A 150 3.22 39.94 -1.48
C TYR A 150 3.77 40.50 -0.16
N SER A 151 5.03 40.22 0.11
CA SER A 151 5.77 40.79 1.23
C SER A 151 5.97 42.29 1.04
N MET A 152 5.70 43.08 2.08
CA MET A 152 5.90 44.54 2.05
C MET A 152 7.37 44.93 1.88
N ILE A 153 8.29 44.08 2.36
CA ILE A 153 9.73 44.38 2.37
C ILE A 153 10.36 43.95 1.06
N THR A 154 10.24 42.67 0.69
CA THR A 154 10.94 42.10 -0.47
C THR A 154 10.14 42.20 -1.76
N GLN A 155 8.87 42.59 -1.69
CA GLN A 155 7.94 42.55 -2.82
C GLN A 155 7.78 41.17 -3.46
N GLN A 156 8.25 40.09 -2.83
CA GLN A 156 8.08 38.72 -3.33
C GLN A 156 6.74 38.13 -2.87
N PRO A 157 6.18 37.16 -3.60
CA PRO A 157 5.04 36.36 -3.14
C PRO A 157 5.23 35.85 -1.71
N LEU A 158 4.18 35.90 -0.87
CA LEU A 158 4.22 35.27 0.45
C LEU A 158 4.42 33.76 0.35
N GLY A 159 4.84 33.12 1.45
CA GLY A 159 5.06 31.68 1.52
C GLY A 159 3.92 30.93 2.21
N GLY A 160 3.74 29.66 1.85
CA GLY A 160 2.85 28.74 2.55
C GLY A 160 1.38 28.79 2.11
N LYS A 161 0.70 27.65 2.26
CA LYS A 161 -0.69 27.44 1.82
C LYS A 161 -1.67 28.42 2.51
N ALA A 162 -1.51 28.64 3.81
CA ALA A 162 -2.39 29.48 4.60
C ALA A 162 -2.42 30.96 4.14
N GLN A 163 -1.37 31.42 3.47
CA GLN A 163 -1.24 32.79 2.98
C GLN A 163 -1.49 32.91 1.47
N PHE A 164 -2.02 31.85 0.83
CA PHE A 164 -2.06 31.76 -0.63
C PHE A 164 -0.67 32.05 -1.26
N GLY A 165 0.37 31.47 -0.66
CA GLY A 165 1.74 31.75 -1.01
C GLY A 165 2.20 31.17 -2.36
N GLY A 166 3.30 31.68 -2.89
CA GLY A 166 3.98 31.10 -4.06
C GLY A 166 4.82 29.88 -3.69
N GLN A 167 5.25 29.14 -4.72
CA GLN A 167 6.31 28.13 -4.57
C GLN A 167 7.67 28.81 -4.59
N ARG A 168 8.60 28.33 -3.77
CA ARG A 168 9.97 28.83 -3.79
C ARG A 168 10.70 28.21 -4.97
N PHE A 169 11.07 29.05 -5.93
CA PHE A 169 12.06 28.69 -6.95
C PHE A 169 13.45 28.92 -6.36
N GLY A 170 14.15 27.83 -6.03
CA GLY A 170 15.41 27.86 -5.30
C GLY A 170 16.63 27.93 -6.20
N GLU A 171 17.79 27.95 -5.57
CA GLU A 171 19.09 28.06 -6.25
C GLU A 171 19.39 26.85 -7.14
N MET A 172 19.05 25.64 -6.71
CA MET A 172 19.25 24.43 -7.50
C MET A 172 18.36 24.40 -8.74
N GLU A 173 17.14 24.92 -8.65
CA GLU A 173 16.25 25.04 -9.80
C GLU A 173 16.73 26.10 -10.81
N VAL A 174 17.36 27.18 -10.34
CA VAL A 174 18.04 28.15 -11.21
C VAL A 174 19.15 27.48 -12.01
N TRP A 175 20.06 26.74 -11.35
CA TRP A 175 21.13 26.03 -12.03
C TRP A 175 20.62 25.04 -13.08
N ALA A 176 19.49 24.38 -12.80
CA ALA A 176 18.86 23.50 -13.77
C ALA A 176 18.44 24.26 -15.04
N LEU A 177 17.78 25.41 -14.92
CA LEU A 177 17.37 26.21 -16.09
C LEU A 177 18.57 26.82 -16.84
N GLU A 178 19.62 27.22 -16.13
CA GLU A 178 20.86 27.68 -16.75
C GLU A 178 21.51 26.57 -17.57
N ALA A 179 21.56 25.34 -17.05
CA ALA A 179 22.09 24.18 -17.75
C ALA A 179 21.29 23.83 -19.02
N TYR A 180 19.98 24.05 -19.00
CA TYR A 180 19.12 23.92 -20.19
C TYR A 180 19.24 25.10 -21.18
N GLY A 181 19.92 26.18 -20.81
CA GLY A 181 19.99 27.40 -21.62
C GLY A 181 18.65 28.15 -21.73
N ALA A 182 17.72 27.93 -20.79
CA ALA A 182 16.37 28.47 -20.83
C ALA A 182 16.32 29.93 -20.29
N ALA A 183 17.11 30.81 -20.89
CA ALA A 183 17.34 32.18 -20.40
C ALA A 183 16.06 33.00 -20.22
N TYR A 184 15.13 32.96 -21.20
CA TYR A 184 13.87 33.71 -21.12
C TYR A 184 12.94 33.18 -20.02
N ALA A 185 12.88 31.86 -19.83
CA ALA A 185 12.07 31.26 -18.76
C ALA A 185 12.63 31.60 -17.37
N LEU A 186 13.95 31.56 -17.24
CA LEU A 186 14.64 31.95 -16.01
C LEU A 186 14.41 33.44 -15.70
N GLN A 187 14.54 34.31 -16.71
CA GLN A 187 14.26 35.74 -16.57
C GLN A 187 12.82 35.97 -16.10
N GLU A 188 11.83 35.36 -16.76
CA GLU A 188 10.41 35.51 -16.41
C GLU A 188 10.10 35.08 -14.97
N LEU A 189 10.68 33.95 -14.52
CA LEU A 189 10.50 33.42 -13.17
C LEU A 189 11.10 34.33 -12.10
N LEU A 190 12.30 34.88 -12.36
CA LEU A 190 13.02 35.72 -11.41
C LEU A 190 12.50 37.15 -11.36
N THR A 191 11.85 37.65 -12.41
CA THR A 191 11.38 39.05 -12.48
C THR A 191 9.86 39.16 -12.44
N ILE A 192 9.20 39.00 -13.59
CA ILE A 192 7.77 39.27 -13.82
C ILE A 192 6.89 38.45 -12.87
N LYS A 193 7.30 37.23 -12.54
CA LYS A 193 6.56 36.33 -11.63
C LYS A 193 6.93 36.48 -10.15
N SER A 194 7.89 37.35 -9.82
CA SER A 194 8.45 37.51 -8.47
C SER A 194 8.33 38.97 -8.01
N ASP A 195 9.39 39.76 -8.15
CA ASP A 195 9.59 41.05 -7.48
C ASP A 195 9.50 42.26 -8.42
N ASP A 196 9.32 42.07 -9.73
CA ASP A 196 9.04 43.17 -10.65
C ASP A 196 7.61 43.69 -10.44
N VAL A 197 7.50 44.76 -9.67
CA VAL A 197 6.22 45.38 -9.30
C VAL A 197 5.45 45.93 -10.50
N LEU A 198 6.15 46.41 -11.54
CA LEU A 198 5.51 46.99 -12.73
C LEU A 198 5.21 45.91 -13.77
N GLY A 199 6.11 44.93 -13.92
CA GLY A 199 5.96 43.84 -14.89
C GLY A 199 4.85 42.84 -14.56
N ARG A 200 4.48 42.71 -13.27
CA ARG A 200 3.50 41.71 -12.80
C ARG A 200 2.02 42.14 -12.83
N VAL A 201 1.74 43.37 -13.26
CA VAL A 201 0.40 43.98 -13.29
C VAL A 201 -0.25 43.79 -14.67
#